data_AF-A0A7W4IAJ9-F1
#
_entry.id   AF-A0A7W4IAJ9-F1
#
_cell.length_a   1.000
_cell.length_b   1.000
_cell.length_c   1.000
_cell.angle_alpha   90.00
_cell.angle_beta   90.00
_cell.angle_gamma   90.00
#
_symmetry.space_group_name_H-M   'P 1'
#
loop_
_entity.id
_entity.type
_entity.pdbx_description
1 polymer ?
#
loop_
_entity_poly.entity_id
_entity_poly.type
_entity_poly.pdbx_seq_one_letter_code
_entity_poly.pdbx_strand_id
1 'polypeptide(L)'
;MFRAKMQLISTKRLEYHMGRCGLSARALSLQAGLNETAVRDILSGRSKLTRPNTILRLASALGCKPEDLLETDTLMSMFEGDFDTALRKMKDLHIEMENIVEKSDDGKISILGENISPEQREFFEVFVGKGYENRKSYPTNFTGANLSGTLMQNSSLPGASFTGTKLVGADLSGSNLAEASFVGADLTSADLRDCNLEGADFVGCKMNGTKMKGANLAEANFTGVDMSKIDWG
;
A
#
# COMPACT_ATOMS: atom_id res chain seq x y z
N MET A 1 -14.44 15.12 1.52
CA MET A 1 -15.05 15.12 2.87
C MET A 1 -15.60 13.72 3.17
N PHE A 2 -14.72 12.72 3.33
CA PHE A 2 -15.07 11.32 3.60
C PHE A 2 -15.13 11.11 5.13
N ARG A 3 -16.28 11.38 5.75
CA ARG A 3 -16.54 11.00 7.15
C ARG A 3 -17.08 9.56 7.19
N ALA A 4 -16.27 8.60 6.75
CA ALA A 4 -16.48 7.22 7.16
C ALA A 4 -15.95 7.08 8.59
N LYS A 5 -16.76 6.52 9.50
CA LYS A 5 -16.33 6.17 10.86
C LYS A 5 -15.26 5.09 10.76
N MET A 6 -13.99 5.46 10.59
CA MET A 6 -12.89 4.49 10.55
C MET A 6 -12.57 4.01 11.95
N GLN A 7 -13.10 2.85 12.30
CA GLN A 7 -12.71 2.14 13.51
C GLN A 7 -11.43 1.38 13.22
N LEU A 8 -10.29 1.91 13.67
CA LEU A 8 -8.99 1.29 13.40
C LEU A 8 -8.86 -0.08 14.10
N ILE A 9 -9.48 -0.26 15.28
CA ILE A 9 -9.41 -1.49 16.07
C ILE A 9 -10.61 -2.39 15.82
N SER A 10 -10.34 -3.66 15.48
CA SER A 10 -11.33 -4.72 15.45
C SER A 10 -11.69 -5.15 16.87
N THR A 11 -12.93 -4.91 17.30
CA THR A 11 -13.42 -5.30 18.64
C THR A 11 -13.30 -6.80 18.89
N LYS A 12 -13.62 -7.62 17.88
CA LYS A 12 -13.49 -9.08 17.94
C LYS A 12 -12.05 -9.53 18.18
N ARG A 13 -11.07 -8.90 17.53
CA ARG A 13 -9.65 -9.21 17.74
C ARG A 13 -9.19 -8.77 19.11
N LEU A 14 -9.60 -7.57 19.55
CA LEU A 14 -9.31 -7.08 20.88
C LEU A 14 -9.85 -8.03 21.97
N GLU A 15 -11.09 -8.46 21.86
CA GLU A 15 -11.72 -9.44 22.77
C GLU A 15 -11.00 -10.79 22.75
N TYR A 16 -10.58 -11.25 21.57
CA TYR A 16 -9.81 -12.49 21.43
C TYR A 16 -8.48 -12.44 22.20
N HIS A 17 -7.71 -11.36 22.05
CA HIS A 17 -6.44 -11.18 22.77
C HIS A 17 -6.66 -11.00 24.28
N MET A 18 -7.70 -10.26 24.68
CA MET A 18 -8.09 -10.14 26.09
C MET A 18 -8.42 -11.50 26.70
N GLY A 19 -9.14 -12.35 25.97
CA GLY A 19 -9.45 -13.72 26.39
C GLY A 19 -8.21 -14.60 26.56
N ARG A 20 -7.23 -14.48 25.66
CA ARG A 20 -5.96 -15.23 25.75
C ARG A 20 -5.11 -14.83 26.96
N CYS A 21 -5.11 -13.54 27.30
CA CYS A 21 -4.32 -12.99 28.40
C CYS A 21 -5.09 -12.92 29.72
N GLY A 22 -6.38 -13.30 29.73
CA GLY A 22 -7.23 -13.27 30.93
C GLY A 22 -7.54 -11.85 31.45
N LEU A 23 -7.41 -10.83 30.59
CA LEU A 23 -7.59 -9.44 31.01
C LEU A 23 -9.05 -9.01 30.92
N SER A 24 -9.56 -8.42 32.01
CA SER A 24 -10.81 -7.66 31.98
C SER A 24 -10.60 -6.28 31.34
N ALA A 25 -11.68 -5.62 30.90
CA ALA A 25 -11.59 -4.25 30.36
C ALA A 25 -10.90 -3.26 31.32
N ARG A 26 -11.16 -3.43 32.63
CA ARG A 26 -10.53 -2.63 33.69
C ARG A 26 -9.04 -2.95 33.87
N ALA A 27 -8.68 -4.23 33.82
CA ALA A 27 -7.27 -4.64 33.91
C ALA A 27 -6.48 -4.14 32.68
N LEU A 28 -7.08 -4.24 31.49
CA LEU A 28 -6.52 -3.71 30.25
C LEU A 28 -6.36 -2.19 30.31
N SER A 29 -7.34 -1.44 30.84
CA SER A 29 -7.21 0.02 30.96
C SER A 29 -6.08 0.42 31.92
N LEU A 30 -5.92 -0.29 33.03
CA LEU A 30 -4.82 -0.08 33.98
C LEU A 30 -3.47 -0.38 33.33
N GLN A 31 -3.34 -1.54 32.67
CA GLN A 31 -2.09 -1.99 32.06
C GLN A 31 -1.69 -1.13 30.85
N ALA A 32 -2.65 -0.71 30.04
CA ALA A 32 -2.42 0.22 28.94
C ALA A 32 -2.30 1.68 29.41
N GLY A 33 -2.59 1.99 30.69
CA GLY A 33 -2.68 3.34 31.26
C GLY A 33 -3.79 4.23 30.65
N LEU A 34 -4.80 3.62 30.03
CA LEU A 34 -5.89 4.29 29.35
C LEU A 34 -7.06 4.55 30.30
N ASN A 35 -7.92 5.52 29.96
CA ASN A 35 -9.19 5.70 30.67
C ASN A 35 -10.08 4.45 30.45
N GLU A 36 -10.61 3.87 31.53
CA GLU A 36 -11.49 2.69 31.47
C GLU A 36 -12.72 2.92 30.56
N THR A 37 -13.27 4.13 30.56
CA THR A 37 -14.38 4.52 29.68
C THR A 37 -13.97 4.45 28.21
N ALA A 38 -12.76 4.89 27.87
CA ALA A 38 -12.25 4.82 26.50
C ALA A 38 -12.05 3.37 26.04
N VAL A 39 -11.56 2.49 26.92
CA VAL A 39 -11.43 1.06 26.61
C VAL A 39 -12.80 0.41 26.40
N ARG A 40 -13.80 0.75 27.23
CA ARG A 40 -15.19 0.27 27.05
C ARG A 40 -15.85 0.80 25.78
N ASP A 41 -15.57 2.05 25.39
CA ASP A 41 -16.07 2.63 24.15
C ASP A 41 -15.44 1.97 22.91
N ILE A 42 -14.18 1.58 22.98
CA ILE A 42 -13.51 0.79 21.94
C ILE A 42 -14.14 -0.59 21.84
N LEU A 43 -14.26 -1.32 22.97
CA LEU A 43 -14.85 -2.67 23.00
C LEU A 43 -16.30 -2.70 22.51
N SER A 44 -17.08 -1.66 22.83
CA SER A 44 -18.48 -1.56 22.40
C SER A 44 -18.64 -1.07 20.95
N GLY A 45 -17.55 -0.80 20.22
CA GLY A 45 -17.58 -0.26 18.86
C GLY A 45 -18.13 1.17 18.76
N ARG A 46 -18.21 1.88 19.89
CA ARG A 46 -18.71 3.27 19.95
C ARG A 46 -17.61 4.29 19.66
N SER A 47 -16.35 3.91 19.79
CA SER A 47 -15.20 4.75 19.48
C SER A 47 -15.06 4.95 17.96
N LYS A 48 -15.27 6.19 17.48
CA LYS A 48 -15.26 6.53 16.05
C LYS A 48 -13.86 6.73 15.46
N LEU A 49 -12.83 6.94 16.30
CA LEU A 49 -11.43 7.08 15.89
C LEU A 49 -10.55 6.69 17.09
N THR A 50 -9.77 5.63 16.92
CA THR A 50 -8.80 5.22 17.94
C THR A 50 -7.42 5.70 17.52
N ARG A 51 -6.79 6.57 18.31
CA ARG A 51 -5.47 7.13 17.98
C ARG A 51 -4.40 6.02 17.91
N PRO A 52 -3.37 6.13 17.05
CA PRO A 52 -2.28 5.15 16.97
C PRO A 52 -1.63 4.85 18.33
N ASN A 53 -1.40 5.88 19.15
CA ASN A 53 -0.88 5.70 20.50
C ASN A 53 -1.80 4.83 21.38
N THR A 54 -3.11 4.90 21.21
CA THR A 54 -4.06 4.04 21.92
C THR A 54 -3.95 2.58 21.46
N ILE A 55 -3.80 2.34 20.15
CA ILE A 55 -3.59 0.99 19.60
C ILE A 55 -2.31 0.39 20.18
N LEU A 56 -1.24 1.18 20.25
CA LEU A 56 0.05 0.73 20.74
C LEU A 56 0.03 0.32 22.20
N ARG A 57 -0.59 1.15 23.03
CA ARG A 57 -0.73 0.88 24.45
C ARG A 57 -1.59 -0.34 24.73
N LEU A 58 -2.62 -0.58 23.90
CA LEU A 58 -3.43 -1.79 23.97
C LEU A 58 -2.64 -3.03 23.52
N ALA A 59 -1.90 -2.95 22.42
CA ALA A 59 -1.09 -4.05 21.90
C ALA A 59 0.00 -4.47 22.89
N SER A 60 0.72 -3.50 23.43
CA SER A 60 1.72 -3.69 24.49
C SER A 60 1.11 -4.34 25.73
N ALA A 61 -0.04 -3.83 26.21
CA ALA A 61 -0.74 -4.41 27.35
C ALA A 61 -1.25 -5.84 27.09
N LEU A 62 -1.55 -6.20 25.84
CA LEU A 62 -2.02 -7.52 25.44
C LEU A 62 -0.88 -8.46 25.04
N GLY A 63 0.37 -7.99 24.99
CA GLY A 63 1.50 -8.76 24.50
C GLY A 63 1.33 -9.25 23.07
N CYS A 64 0.59 -8.49 22.24
CA CYS A 64 0.37 -8.80 20.83
C CYS A 64 0.95 -7.69 19.95
N LYS A 65 1.08 -7.96 18.66
CA LYS A 65 1.51 -6.91 17.75
C LYS A 65 0.35 -5.96 17.47
N PRO A 66 0.61 -4.67 17.19
CA PRO A 66 -0.46 -3.73 16.89
C PRO A 66 -1.30 -4.12 15.65
N GLU A 67 -0.69 -4.77 14.66
CA GLU A 67 -1.35 -5.35 13.47
C GLU A 67 -2.43 -6.37 13.81
N ASP A 68 -2.27 -7.10 14.92
CA ASP A 68 -3.24 -8.10 15.37
C ASP A 68 -4.53 -7.45 15.88
N LEU A 69 -4.52 -6.17 16.25
CA LEU A 69 -5.69 -5.45 16.75
C LEU A 69 -6.45 -4.69 15.68
N LEU A 70 -5.82 -4.43 14.54
CA LEU A 70 -6.37 -3.54 13.53
C LEU A 70 -7.33 -4.26 12.58
N GLU A 71 -8.30 -3.53 12.01
CA GLU A 71 -9.12 -4.06 10.92
C GLU A 71 -8.27 -4.24 9.66
N THR A 72 -8.22 -5.46 9.10
CA THR A 72 -7.39 -5.77 7.93
C THR A 72 -7.72 -4.89 6.72
N ASP A 73 -8.99 -4.58 6.47
CA ASP A 73 -9.38 -3.73 5.33
C ASP A 73 -8.95 -2.27 5.54
N THR A 74 -9.05 -1.76 6.77
CA THR A 74 -8.56 -0.43 7.14
C THR A 74 -7.04 -0.35 7.01
N LEU A 75 -6.32 -1.38 7.50
CA LEU A 75 -4.88 -1.53 7.31
C LEU A 75 -4.51 -1.51 5.83
N MET A 76 -5.08 -2.41 5.02
CA MET A 76 -4.74 -2.53 3.61
C MET A 76 -5.04 -1.23 2.86
N SER A 77 -6.16 -0.56 3.16
CA SER A 77 -6.50 0.74 2.56
C SER A 77 -5.54 1.88 2.93
N MET A 78 -4.90 1.83 4.11
CA MET A 78 -3.89 2.83 4.51
C MET A 78 -2.57 2.65 3.75
N PHE A 79 -2.27 1.42 3.32
CA PHE A 79 -1.03 1.04 2.65
C PHE A 79 -1.21 0.73 1.14
N GLU A 80 -2.40 0.94 0.60
CA GLU A 80 -2.62 1.08 -0.84
C GLU A 80 -2.04 2.41 -1.31
N GLY A 81 -0.88 2.35 -1.99
CA GLY A 81 -0.21 3.51 -2.60
C GLY A 81 1.28 3.59 -2.27
N ASP A 82 1.89 4.73 -2.60
CA ASP A 82 3.25 5.09 -2.19
C ASP A 82 3.30 5.66 -0.76
N PHE A 83 4.52 5.84 -0.25
CA PHE A 83 4.77 6.39 1.09
C PHE A 83 4.10 7.76 1.29
N ASP A 84 4.09 8.61 0.26
CA ASP A 84 3.49 9.94 0.29
C ASP A 84 1.96 9.88 0.41
N THR A 85 1.34 8.91 -0.27
CA THR A 85 -0.09 8.62 -0.16
C THR A 85 -0.45 8.12 1.24
N ALA A 86 0.37 7.24 1.82
CA ALA A 86 0.17 6.78 3.19
C ALA A 86 0.36 7.92 4.21
N LEU A 87 1.39 8.76 4.05
CA LEU A 87 1.60 9.95 4.87
C LEU A 87 0.39 10.90 4.80
N ARG A 88 -0.15 11.14 3.60
CA ARG A 88 -1.35 11.97 3.42
C ARG A 88 -2.57 11.36 4.10
N LYS A 89 -2.83 10.06 3.91
CA LYS A 89 -3.93 9.34 4.59
C LYS A 89 -3.76 9.37 6.11
N MET A 90 -2.54 9.29 6.62
CA MET A 90 -2.21 9.41 8.04
C MET A 90 -2.45 10.83 8.56
N LYS A 91 -2.11 11.88 7.80
CA LYS A 91 -2.45 13.28 8.12
C LYS A 91 -3.97 13.51 8.16
N ASP A 92 -4.71 12.93 7.20
CA ASP A 92 -6.18 12.99 7.16
C ASP A 92 -6.83 12.31 8.38
N LEU A 93 -6.13 11.34 8.99
CA LEU A 93 -6.50 10.68 10.24
C LEU A 93 -6.00 11.42 11.50
N HIS A 94 -5.44 12.63 11.33
CA HIS A 94 -4.80 13.42 12.40
C HIS A 94 -3.69 12.67 13.14
N ILE A 95 -2.93 11.86 12.41
CA ILE A 95 -1.70 11.25 12.91
C ILE A 95 -0.56 12.21 12.58
N GLU A 96 -0.08 12.94 13.59
CA GLU A 96 1.04 13.88 13.44
C GLU A 96 2.34 13.10 13.22
N MET A 97 2.83 13.06 11.97
CA MET A 97 4.06 12.37 11.56
C MET A 97 5.14 13.29 11.01
N GLU A 98 4.84 14.58 10.84
CA GLU A 98 5.69 15.53 10.09
C GLU A 98 7.11 15.70 10.64
N ASN A 99 7.36 15.27 11.88
CA ASN A 99 8.67 15.33 12.54
C ASN A 99 9.21 13.94 12.94
N ILE A 100 8.59 12.85 12.48
CA ILE A 100 8.83 11.48 12.98
C ILE A 100 9.47 10.58 11.92
N VAL A 101 9.27 10.84 10.63
CA VAL A 101 9.71 9.95 9.55
C VAL A 101 10.21 10.76 8.36
N GLU A 102 11.37 10.40 7.81
CA GLU A 102 11.98 10.97 6.60
C GLU A 102 12.19 9.87 5.57
N LYS A 103 11.96 10.19 4.30
CA LYS A 103 12.32 9.34 3.17
C LYS A 103 13.55 9.95 2.49
N SER A 104 14.67 9.23 2.49
CA SER A 104 15.86 9.64 1.77
C SER A 104 15.68 9.46 0.26
N ASP A 105 16.56 10.10 -0.52
CA ASP A 105 16.51 10.10 -2.00
C ASP A 105 16.60 8.67 -2.60
N ASP A 106 17.20 7.73 -1.88
CA ASP A 106 17.29 6.30 -2.23
C ASP A 106 16.00 5.52 -1.91
N GLY A 107 14.96 6.20 -1.42
CA GLY A 107 13.66 5.61 -1.07
C GLY A 107 13.63 4.94 0.31
N LYS A 108 14.73 4.97 1.07
CA LYS A 108 14.76 4.43 2.42
C LYS A 108 13.99 5.34 3.37
N ILE A 109 13.20 4.72 4.24
CA ILE A 109 12.43 5.44 5.23
C ILE A 109 13.12 5.32 6.59
N SER A 110 13.42 6.46 7.19
CA SER A 110 14.07 6.57 8.49
C SER A 110 13.17 7.28 9.49
N ILE A 111 13.15 6.82 10.74
CA ILE A 111 12.39 7.47 11.80
C ILE A 111 13.28 8.58 12.41
N LEU A 112 12.87 9.84 12.27
CA LEU A 112 13.50 11.01 12.88
C LEU A 112 12.91 11.27 14.26
N GLY A 113 13.74 11.39 15.30
CA GLY A 113 13.30 11.93 16.60
C GLY A 113 13.77 11.14 17.82
N GLU A 114 14.36 11.85 18.78
CA GLU A 114 14.80 11.30 20.08
C GLU A 114 13.65 11.14 21.09
N ASN A 115 12.45 11.64 20.79
CA ASN A 115 11.26 11.66 21.67
C ASN A 115 10.15 10.69 21.25
N ILE A 116 10.50 9.57 20.65
CA ILE A 116 9.55 8.53 20.24
C ILE A 116 9.67 7.37 21.21
N SER A 117 8.56 6.94 21.82
CA SER A 117 8.56 5.76 22.69
C SER A 117 8.94 4.50 21.89
N PRO A 118 9.61 3.50 22.51
CA PRO A 118 9.95 2.25 21.86
C PRO A 118 8.75 1.58 21.16
N GLU A 119 7.57 1.68 21.75
CA GLU A 119 6.33 1.15 21.19
C GLU A 119 5.94 1.89 19.91
N GLN A 120 5.98 3.23 19.91
CA GLN A 120 5.76 4.02 18.70
C GLN A 120 6.75 3.64 17.61
N ARG A 121 8.03 3.52 17.95
CA ARG A 121 9.07 3.11 17.00
C ARG A 121 8.79 1.72 16.41
N GLU A 122 8.42 0.75 17.22
CA GLU A 122 8.05 -0.60 16.76
C GLU A 122 6.83 -0.57 15.83
N PHE A 123 5.82 0.25 16.11
CA PHE A 123 4.70 0.47 15.18
C PHE A 123 5.22 0.96 13.82
N PHE A 124 6.05 2.01 13.82
CA PHE A 124 6.59 2.56 12.60
C PHE A 124 7.47 1.55 11.86
N GLU A 125 8.34 0.81 12.54
CA GLU A 125 9.21 -0.20 11.89
C GLU A 125 8.39 -1.38 11.33
N VAL A 126 7.34 -1.82 12.02
CA VAL A 126 6.46 -2.90 11.56
C VAL A 126 5.61 -2.47 10.37
N PHE A 127 5.05 -1.24 10.38
CA PHE A 127 4.13 -0.77 9.33
C PHE A 127 4.82 -0.02 8.18
N VAL A 128 5.89 0.72 8.48
CA VAL A 128 6.65 1.51 7.52
C VAL A 128 7.91 0.75 7.08
N GLY A 129 8.70 0.23 8.01
CA GLY A 129 9.93 -0.51 7.69
C GLY A 129 9.68 -1.79 6.87
N LYS A 130 8.73 -2.65 7.29
CA LYS A 130 8.46 -3.90 6.55
C LYS A 130 7.64 -3.74 5.27
N GLY A 131 6.90 -2.64 5.13
CA GLY A 131 6.02 -2.38 3.97
C GLY A 131 6.71 -1.69 2.80
N TYR A 132 7.72 -0.87 3.07
CA TYR A 132 8.30 0.05 2.09
C TYR A 132 9.77 -0.19 1.78
N GLU A 133 10.54 -0.89 2.62
CA GLU A 133 11.99 -1.13 2.38
C GLU A 133 12.30 -1.98 1.14
N ASN A 134 11.30 -2.40 0.35
CA ASN A 134 11.51 -3.15 -0.91
C ASN A 134 10.42 -2.92 -1.97
N ARG A 135 9.55 -1.92 -1.85
CA ARG A 135 8.60 -1.60 -2.92
C ARG A 135 9.12 -0.42 -3.72
N LYS A 136 9.52 -0.65 -4.98
CA LYS A 136 9.64 0.44 -5.96
C LYS A 136 8.40 1.33 -5.81
N SER A 137 8.59 2.57 -5.38
CA SER A 137 7.52 3.53 -5.17
C SER A 137 7.10 4.03 -6.54
N TYR A 138 6.06 3.43 -7.11
CA TYR A 138 5.54 3.81 -8.41
C TYR A 138 4.61 5.03 -8.23
N PRO A 139 4.86 6.20 -8.85
CA PRO A 139 4.01 7.41 -8.74
C PRO A 139 2.53 7.21 -9.12
N THR A 140 2.20 6.10 -9.79
CA THR A 140 0.83 5.67 -10.02
C THR A 140 0.77 4.16 -9.89
N ASN A 141 -0.18 3.64 -9.09
CA ASN A 141 -0.25 2.22 -8.76
C ASN A 141 -1.59 1.61 -9.18
N PHE A 142 -1.53 0.69 -10.15
CA PHE A 142 -2.64 -0.11 -10.63
C PHE A 142 -2.50 -1.59 -10.26
N THR A 143 -1.59 -1.97 -9.37
CA THR A 143 -1.28 -3.39 -9.06
C THR A 143 -2.54 -4.24 -8.88
N GLY A 144 -2.65 -5.32 -9.67
CA GLY A 144 -3.78 -6.26 -9.62
C GLY A 144 -5.12 -5.74 -10.17
N ALA A 145 -5.20 -4.49 -10.62
CA ALA A 145 -6.42 -3.92 -11.17
C ALA A 145 -6.86 -4.60 -12.47
N ASN A 146 -8.16 -4.57 -12.73
CA ASN A 146 -8.71 -4.93 -14.03
C ASN A 146 -8.96 -3.66 -14.86
N LEU A 147 -8.14 -3.46 -15.88
CA LEU A 147 -8.14 -2.36 -16.83
C LEU A 147 -8.36 -2.88 -18.26
N SER A 148 -9.04 -4.02 -18.41
CA SER A 148 -9.29 -4.60 -19.72
C SER A 148 -10.17 -3.65 -20.57
N GLY A 149 -9.76 -3.38 -21.80
CA GLY A 149 -10.50 -2.53 -22.74
C GLY A 149 -10.52 -1.03 -22.42
N THR A 150 -9.74 -0.57 -21.44
CA THR A 150 -9.67 0.87 -21.12
C THR A 150 -8.99 1.65 -22.23
N LEU A 151 -9.39 2.92 -22.39
CA LEU A 151 -8.78 3.88 -23.30
C LEU A 151 -7.87 4.81 -22.48
N MET A 152 -6.56 4.65 -22.64
CA MET A 152 -5.51 5.38 -21.92
C MET A 152 -4.48 5.96 -22.90
N GLN A 153 -4.89 6.26 -24.13
CA GLN A 153 -3.99 6.75 -25.17
C GLN A 153 -3.36 8.09 -24.78
N ASN A 154 -2.10 8.28 -25.15
CA ASN A 154 -1.32 9.49 -24.86
C ASN A 154 -1.27 9.88 -23.38
N SER A 155 -1.44 8.91 -22.48
CA SER A 155 -1.36 9.13 -21.04
C SER A 155 0.10 9.31 -20.60
N SER A 156 0.33 10.08 -19.53
CA SER A 156 1.66 10.21 -18.92
C SER A 156 1.68 9.45 -17.61
N LEU A 157 2.35 8.30 -17.62
CA LEU A 157 2.42 7.33 -16.52
C LEU A 157 3.85 6.81 -16.31
N PRO A 158 4.89 7.69 -16.26
CA PRO A 158 6.25 7.25 -16.02
C PRO A 158 6.36 6.62 -14.63
N GLY A 159 7.04 5.48 -14.53
CA GLY A 159 7.20 4.72 -13.30
C GLY A 159 5.89 4.15 -12.77
N ALA A 160 4.84 3.97 -13.57
CA ALA A 160 3.60 3.39 -13.05
C ALA A 160 3.73 1.88 -12.75
N SER A 161 3.01 1.40 -11.73
CA SER A 161 2.90 -0.03 -11.43
C SER A 161 1.67 -0.62 -12.08
N PHE A 162 1.89 -1.53 -13.01
CA PHE A 162 0.90 -2.40 -13.63
C PHE A 162 1.10 -3.88 -13.22
N THR A 163 1.86 -4.14 -12.16
CA THR A 163 2.16 -5.49 -11.69
C THR A 163 0.89 -6.32 -11.51
N GLY A 164 0.82 -7.47 -12.18
CA GLY A 164 -0.33 -8.38 -12.11
C GLY A 164 -1.66 -7.82 -12.62
N THR A 165 -1.66 -6.70 -13.35
CA THR A 165 -2.89 -6.11 -13.91
C THR A 165 -3.47 -6.94 -15.06
N LYS A 166 -4.77 -6.80 -15.30
CA LYS A 166 -5.41 -7.23 -16.55
C LYS A 166 -5.58 -6.04 -17.47
N LEU A 167 -4.84 -6.00 -18.56
CA LEU A 167 -4.85 -4.98 -19.60
C LEU A 167 -5.33 -5.56 -20.94
N VAL A 168 -6.16 -6.61 -20.89
CA VAL A 168 -6.60 -7.32 -22.09
C VAL A 168 -7.36 -6.36 -23.01
N GLY A 169 -6.85 -6.17 -24.24
CA GLY A 169 -7.43 -5.24 -25.21
C GLY A 169 -7.40 -3.75 -24.82
N ALA A 170 -6.62 -3.36 -23.80
CA ALA A 170 -6.47 -1.96 -23.42
C ALA A 170 -5.73 -1.18 -24.52
N ASP A 171 -6.13 0.08 -24.74
CA ASP A 171 -5.45 0.98 -25.66
C ASP A 171 -4.61 1.99 -24.88
N LEU A 172 -3.29 1.80 -24.93
CA LEU A 172 -2.27 2.62 -24.29
C LEU A 172 -1.45 3.39 -25.33
N SER A 173 -1.84 3.38 -26.60
CA SER A 173 -1.03 3.91 -27.70
C SER A 173 -0.58 5.37 -27.47
N GLY A 174 0.68 5.65 -27.83
CA GLY A 174 1.31 6.96 -27.65
C GLY A 174 1.60 7.37 -26.20
N SER A 175 1.39 6.49 -25.21
CA SER A 175 1.58 6.84 -23.80
C SER A 175 3.06 6.89 -23.40
N ASN A 176 3.37 7.75 -22.43
CA ASN A 176 4.65 7.73 -21.74
C ASN A 176 4.59 6.76 -20.56
N LEU A 177 5.26 5.62 -20.70
CA LEU A 177 5.30 4.49 -19.76
C LEU A 177 6.76 4.14 -19.39
N ALA A 178 7.68 5.10 -19.50
CA ALA A 178 9.07 4.92 -19.11
C ALA A 178 9.17 4.42 -17.66
N GLU A 179 10.05 3.45 -17.42
CA GLU A 179 10.29 2.79 -16.12
C GLU A 179 9.04 2.11 -15.49
N ALA A 180 7.94 1.96 -16.24
CA ALA A 180 6.75 1.30 -15.73
C ALA A 180 6.99 -0.20 -15.51
N SER A 181 6.37 -0.75 -14.46
CA SER A 181 6.45 -2.17 -14.14
C SER A 181 5.19 -2.89 -14.55
N PHE A 182 5.29 -3.79 -15.53
CA PHE A 182 4.22 -4.67 -15.98
C PHE A 182 4.33 -6.08 -15.42
N VAL A 183 5.24 -6.36 -14.49
CA VAL A 183 5.57 -7.72 -14.02
C VAL A 183 4.33 -8.59 -13.79
N GLY A 184 4.23 -9.70 -14.51
CA GLY A 184 3.10 -10.64 -14.43
C GLY A 184 1.74 -10.13 -14.93
N ALA A 185 1.69 -8.98 -15.62
CA ALA A 185 0.47 -8.46 -16.21
C ALA A 185 -0.02 -9.27 -17.41
N ASP A 186 -1.32 -9.18 -17.70
CA ASP A 186 -1.93 -9.71 -18.92
C ASP A 186 -2.21 -8.58 -19.92
N LEU A 187 -1.31 -8.43 -20.89
CA LEU A 187 -1.35 -7.46 -21.98
C LEU A 187 -1.93 -8.06 -23.27
N THR A 188 -2.61 -9.21 -23.20
CA THR A 188 -3.16 -9.89 -24.38
C THR A 188 -4.00 -8.93 -25.24
N SER A 189 -3.63 -8.78 -26.52
CA SER A 189 -4.28 -7.87 -27.48
C SER A 189 -4.26 -6.38 -27.10
N ALA A 190 -3.45 -5.96 -26.13
CA ALA A 190 -3.27 -4.55 -25.79
C ALA A 190 -2.56 -3.78 -26.91
N ASP A 191 -2.82 -2.49 -27.00
CA ASP A 191 -2.18 -1.58 -27.96
C ASP A 191 -1.15 -0.69 -27.26
N LEU A 192 0.14 -0.97 -27.50
CA LEU A 192 1.30 -0.22 -27.01
C LEU A 192 2.05 0.48 -28.16
N ARG A 193 1.38 0.72 -29.29
CA ARG A 193 2.02 1.40 -30.43
C ARG A 193 2.47 2.80 -30.04
N ASP A 194 3.65 3.20 -30.53
CA ASP A 194 4.24 4.52 -30.34
C ASP A 194 4.43 4.93 -28.86
N CYS A 195 4.40 3.98 -27.92
CA CYS A 195 4.64 4.26 -26.51
C CYS A 195 6.13 4.51 -26.22
N ASN A 196 6.40 5.37 -25.22
CA ASN A 196 7.71 5.37 -24.57
C ASN A 196 7.74 4.30 -23.47
N LEU A 197 8.53 3.24 -23.64
CA LEU A 197 8.67 2.11 -22.72
C LEU A 197 10.13 1.92 -22.28
N GLU A 198 10.92 3.00 -22.32
CA GLU A 198 12.30 3.00 -21.87
C GLU A 198 12.41 2.48 -20.43
N GLY A 199 13.23 1.46 -20.18
CA GLY A 199 13.42 0.86 -18.86
C GLY A 199 12.19 0.11 -18.30
N ALA A 200 11.14 -0.12 -19.09
CA ALA A 200 9.95 -0.82 -18.62
C ALA A 200 10.21 -2.31 -18.32
N ASP A 201 9.56 -2.83 -17.28
CA ASP A 201 9.76 -4.21 -16.81
C ASP A 201 8.57 -5.10 -17.16
N PHE A 202 8.75 -6.00 -18.13
CA PHE A 202 7.75 -6.95 -18.62
C PHE A 202 7.94 -8.38 -18.11
N VAL A 203 8.71 -8.62 -17.05
CA VAL A 203 9.00 -9.98 -16.56
C VAL A 203 7.73 -10.80 -16.36
N GLY A 204 7.63 -11.94 -17.05
CA GLY A 204 6.51 -12.87 -16.93
C GLY A 204 5.16 -12.35 -17.45
N CYS A 205 5.13 -11.28 -18.26
CA CYS A 205 3.90 -10.79 -18.88
C CYS A 205 3.33 -11.76 -19.91
N LYS A 206 2.00 -11.77 -20.05
CA LYS A 206 1.32 -12.36 -21.22
C LYS A 206 1.13 -11.28 -22.27
N MET A 207 1.75 -11.44 -23.44
CA MET A 207 1.74 -10.43 -24.51
C MET A 207 1.21 -10.97 -25.84
N ASN A 208 0.27 -11.92 -25.80
CA ASN A 208 -0.26 -12.54 -27.03
C ASN A 208 -1.06 -11.50 -27.85
N GLY A 209 -0.62 -11.21 -29.07
CA GLY A 209 -1.24 -10.22 -29.95
C GLY A 209 -1.09 -8.77 -29.48
N THR A 210 -0.20 -8.49 -28.53
CA THR A 210 0.10 -7.11 -28.12
C THR A 210 0.78 -6.36 -29.26
N LYS A 211 0.31 -5.15 -29.57
CA LYS A 211 0.86 -4.33 -30.66
C LYS A 211 1.93 -3.39 -30.13
N MET A 212 3.13 -3.40 -30.71
CA MET A 212 4.28 -2.60 -30.24
C MET A 212 4.99 -1.80 -31.34
N LYS A 213 4.35 -1.62 -32.50
CA LYS A 213 4.90 -0.81 -33.60
C LYS A 213 5.31 0.58 -33.09
N GLY A 214 6.55 0.98 -33.37
CA GLY A 214 7.05 2.31 -33.03
C GLY A 214 7.32 2.56 -31.54
N ALA A 215 7.16 1.56 -30.67
CA ALA A 215 7.46 1.72 -29.25
C ALA A 215 8.97 1.88 -28.99
N ASN A 216 9.34 2.81 -28.10
CA ASN A 216 10.70 2.92 -27.60
C ASN A 216 10.94 1.86 -26.51
N LEU A 217 11.80 0.88 -26.78
CA LEU A 217 12.08 -0.25 -25.89
C LEU A 217 13.52 -0.27 -25.36
N ALA A 218 14.20 0.87 -25.39
CA ALA A 218 15.52 1.00 -24.79
C ALA A 218 15.47 0.48 -23.33
N GLU A 219 16.39 -0.40 -22.96
CA GLU A 219 16.51 -0.95 -21.60
C GLU A 219 15.29 -1.74 -21.08
N ALA A 220 14.29 -2.04 -21.92
CA ALA A 220 13.13 -2.80 -21.50
C ALA A 220 13.48 -4.27 -21.20
N ASN A 221 12.92 -4.80 -20.11
CA ASN A 221 13.17 -6.18 -19.66
C ASN A 221 12.03 -7.11 -20.07
N PHE A 222 12.30 -8.03 -21.01
CA PHE A 222 11.35 -9.02 -21.51
C PHE A 222 11.59 -10.45 -20.98
N THR A 223 12.28 -10.60 -19.86
CA THR A 223 12.62 -11.93 -19.34
C THR A 223 11.36 -12.79 -19.13
N GLY A 224 11.32 -13.96 -19.76
CA GLY A 224 10.18 -14.88 -19.66
C GLY A 224 8.96 -14.51 -20.52
N VAL A 225 9.08 -13.51 -21.39
CA VAL A 225 8.03 -13.16 -22.37
C VAL A 225 8.22 -13.95 -23.67
N ASP A 226 7.12 -14.48 -24.21
CA ASP A 226 7.08 -15.13 -25.52
C ASP A 226 7.01 -14.07 -26.64
N MET A 227 8.20 -13.61 -27.07
CA MET A 227 8.34 -12.55 -28.07
C MET A 227 7.76 -12.92 -29.45
N SER A 228 7.56 -14.21 -29.73
CA SER A 228 6.99 -14.68 -31.02
C SER A 228 5.51 -14.34 -31.20
N LYS A 229 4.84 -13.95 -30.11
CA LYS A 229 3.40 -13.65 -30.09
C LYS A 229 3.11 -12.15 -30.04
N ILE A 230 4.14 -11.31 -30.08
CA ILE A 230 4.01 -9.85 -30.10
C ILE A 230 3.86 -9.42 -31.57
N ASP A 231 2.91 -8.51 -31.82
CA ASP A 231 2.75 -7.85 -33.10
C ASP A 231 3.65 -6.60 -33.15
N TRP A 232 4.75 -6.70 -33.88
CA TRP A 232 5.75 -5.63 -34.04
C TRP A 232 5.34 -4.58 -35.09
N GLY A 233 4.24 -4.81 -35.81
CA GLY A 233 3.62 -3.90 -36.79
C GLY A 233 4.30 -3.73 -38.13
#